data_AF-A0A9P6ZVG9-F1
#
_entry.id   AF-A0A9P6ZVG9-F1
#
_cell.length_a   1.000
_cell.length_b   1.000
_cell.length_c   1.000
_cell.angle_alpha   90.00
_cell.angle_beta   90.00
_cell.angle_gamma   90.00
#
_symmetry.space_group_name_H-M   'P 1'
#
loop_
_entity.id
_entity.type
_entity.pdbx_description
1 polymer ?
#
loop_
_entity_poly.entity_id
_entity_poly.type
_entity_poly.pdbx_seq_one_letter_code
_entity_poly.pdbx_strand_id
1 'polypeptide(L)'
;SVYLLASFPRPPTVPIIHTSLAHLLSSSLSWNVYPEDLYIRGAYANLPLGRVWYWLIGPEDGQHIVLIHGLSIPAIVWKDVAPVLASRGYHVLLYDLYGCGYSDAPQVTYDTTLHTTQLVLLMQCVKWDNA
;
A
#
# COMPACT_ATOMS: atom_id res chain seq x y z
N SER A 1 -38.34 20.38 -25.43
CA SER A 1 -37.19 19.81 -24.70
C SER A 1 -36.33 19.03 -25.67
N VAL A 2 -35.06 19.42 -25.85
CA VAL A 2 -34.12 18.77 -26.78
C VAL A 2 -33.25 17.81 -25.97
N TYR A 3 -33.32 16.52 -26.25
CA TYR A 3 -32.41 15.52 -25.68
C TYR A 3 -31.13 15.47 -26.53
N LEU A 4 -29.99 15.79 -25.93
CA LEU A 4 -28.68 15.60 -26.55
C LEU A 4 -28.27 14.13 -26.35
N LEU A 5 -28.52 13.30 -27.35
CA LEU A 5 -27.97 11.94 -27.39
C LEU A 5 -26.51 12.03 -27.85
N ALA A 6 -25.58 12.15 -26.90
CA ALA A 6 -24.16 11.96 -27.17
C ALA A 6 -23.91 10.46 -27.35
N SER A 7 -23.92 9.98 -28.60
CA SER A 7 -23.46 8.63 -28.94
C SER A 7 -21.93 8.65 -28.99
N PHE A 8 -21.26 7.89 -28.11
CA PHE A 8 -19.82 7.72 -28.23
C PHE A 8 -19.50 7.00 -29.55
N PRO A 9 -18.55 7.50 -30.36
CA PRO A 9 -18.27 6.96 -31.70
C PRO A 9 -17.69 5.54 -31.71
N ARG A 10 -17.36 4.99 -30.53
CA ARG A 10 -16.95 3.61 -30.32
C ARG A 10 -17.57 3.10 -29.01
N PRO A 11 -17.93 1.81 -28.91
CA PRO A 11 -18.29 1.23 -27.62
C PRO A 11 -17.14 1.48 -26.64
N PRO A 12 -17.42 1.90 -25.39
CA PRO A 12 -16.37 2.10 -24.40
C PRO A 12 -15.61 0.78 -24.24
N THR A 13 -14.29 0.83 -24.41
CA THR A 13 -13.43 -0.29 -24.04
C THR A 13 -13.71 -0.60 -22.57
N VAL A 14 -14.00 -1.86 -22.24
CA VAL A 14 -14.17 -2.27 -20.84
C VAL A 14 -12.86 -1.92 -20.11
N PRO A 15 -12.88 -1.04 -19.10
CA PRO A 15 -11.67 -0.70 -18.39
C PRO A 15 -11.15 -1.94 -17.67
N ILE A 16 -9.86 -2.24 -17.86
CA ILE A 16 -9.17 -3.27 -17.06
C ILE A 16 -9.00 -2.68 -15.67
N ILE A 17 -9.65 -3.29 -14.67
CA ILE A 17 -9.52 -2.88 -13.28
C ILE A 17 -8.35 -3.66 -12.67
N HIS A 18 -7.28 -2.94 -12.32
CA HIS A 18 -6.14 -3.52 -11.61
C HIS A 18 -6.37 -3.42 -10.10
N THR A 19 -6.06 -4.48 -9.37
CA THR A 19 -6.28 -4.55 -7.93
C THR A 19 -5.14 -3.95 -7.11
N SER A 20 -3.99 -3.65 -7.71
CA SER A 20 -2.86 -2.96 -7.07
C SER A 20 -1.86 -2.46 -8.12
N LEU A 21 -0.91 -1.62 -7.71
CA LEU A 21 0.17 -1.15 -8.58
C LEU A 21 1.06 -2.30 -9.08
N ALA A 22 1.15 -3.38 -8.30
CA ALA A 22 1.88 -4.60 -8.67
C ALA A 22 1.35 -5.28 -9.95
N HIS A 23 0.08 -5.06 -10.29
CA HIS A 23 -0.55 -5.63 -11.49
C HIS A 23 -0.51 -4.68 -12.69
N LEU A 24 0.00 -3.46 -12.53
CA LEU A 24 0.23 -2.55 -13.65
C LEU A 24 1.44 -3.02 -14.46
N LEU A 25 1.42 -2.75 -15.76
CA LEU A 25 2.61 -2.92 -16.61
C LEU A 25 3.75 -2.09 -16.03
N SER A 26 4.96 -2.65 -15.99
CA SER A 26 6.17 -1.97 -15.50
C SER A 26 6.51 -0.68 -16.26
N SER A 27 5.99 -0.53 -17.49
CA SER A 27 6.08 0.70 -18.29
C SER A 27 5.14 1.82 -17.83
N SER A 28 4.30 1.60 -16.82
CA SER A 28 3.34 2.62 -16.34
C SER A 28 4.06 3.73 -15.60
N LEU A 29 3.65 4.99 -15.83
CA LEU A 29 4.24 6.18 -15.17
C LEU A 29 4.21 6.11 -13.65
N SER A 30 3.25 5.38 -13.06
CA SER A 30 3.12 5.19 -11.61
C SER A 30 4.40 4.60 -10.98
N TRP A 31 5.10 3.72 -11.69
CA TRP A 31 6.36 3.12 -11.24
C TRP A 31 7.50 4.13 -11.12
N ASN A 32 7.48 5.21 -11.92
CA ASN A 32 8.48 6.29 -11.82
C ASN A 32 8.24 7.18 -10.60
N VAL A 33 7.00 7.29 -10.14
CA VAL A 33 6.63 8.14 -9.00
C VAL A 33 6.76 7.38 -7.70
N TYR A 34 6.36 6.10 -7.68
CA TYR A 34 6.41 5.24 -6.51
C TYR A 34 6.99 3.87 -6.87
N PRO A 35 8.32 3.75 -6.93
CA PRO A 35 8.96 2.50 -7.30
C PRO A 35 8.89 1.47 -6.16
N GLU A 36 8.90 0.19 -6.50
CA GLU A 36 8.78 -0.92 -5.53
C GLU A 36 10.01 -1.01 -4.61
N ASP A 37 11.17 -0.56 -5.09
CA ASP A 37 12.44 -0.50 -4.35
C ASP A 37 12.64 0.82 -3.59
N LEU A 38 11.59 1.64 -3.40
CA LEU A 38 11.66 2.90 -2.65
C LEU A 38 12.36 2.74 -1.30
N TYR A 39 12.06 1.65 -0.59
CA TYR A 39 12.85 1.20 0.54
C TYR A 39 13.43 -0.19 0.24
N ILE A 40 14.61 -0.46 0.79
CA ILE A 40 15.32 -1.72 0.61
C ILE A 40 14.49 -2.87 1.23
N ARG A 41 14.41 -4.01 0.52
CA ARG A 41 13.78 -5.26 0.99
C ARG A 41 12.27 -5.16 1.29
N GLY A 42 11.49 -4.56 0.38
CA GLY A 42 10.04 -4.70 0.42
C GLY A 42 9.58 -6.15 0.24
N ALA A 43 8.45 -6.50 0.85
CA ALA A 43 7.89 -7.84 0.80
C ALA A 43 6.36 -7.83 0.85
N TYR A 44 5.75 -8.93 0.40
CA TYR A 44 4.31 -9.17 0.56
C TYR A 44 4.02 -10.04 1.78
N ALA A 45 3.02 -9.65 2.56
CA ALA A 45 2.35 -10.50 3.53
C ALA A 45 1.02 -11.00 2.92
N ASN A 46 0.77 -12.31 2.95
CA ASN A 46 -0.49 -12.89 2.49
C ASN A 46 -1.50 -12.88 3.65
N LEU A 47 -2.47 -11.96 3.60
CA LEU A 47 -3.54 -11.85 4.61
C LEU A 47 -4.89 -12.34 4.03
N PRO A 48 -5.90 -12.63 4.86
CA PRO A 48 -7.18 -13.19 4.41
C PRO A 48 -7.94 -12.36 3.36
N LEU A 49 -7.73 -11.04 3.34
CA LEU A 49 -8.40 -10.12 2.41
C LEU A 49 -7.53 -9.71 1.21
N GLY A 50 -6.30 -10.20 1.13
CA GLY A 50 -5.37 -9.88 0.04
C GLY A 50 -3.94 -9.75 0.51
N ARG A 51 -3.05 -9.50 -0.44
CA ARG A 51 -1.63 -9.25 -0.15
C ARG A 51 -1.44 -7.82 0.32
N VAL A 52 -0.58 -7.67 1.32
CA VAL A 52 -0.16 -6.37 1.84
C VAL A 52 1.33 -6.19 1.54
N TRP A 53 1.66 -5.10 0.88
CA TRP A 53 3.04 -4.71 0.63
C TRP A 53 3.57 -3.92 1.82
N TYR A 54 4.73 -4.33 2.33
CA TYR A 54 5.34 -3.73 3.51
C TYR A 54 6.87 -3.70 3.42
N TRP A 55 7.46 -2.89 4.29
CA TRP A 55 8.90 -2.80 4.52
C TRP A 55 9.20 -2.83 6.01
N LEU A 56 10.32 -3.47 6.33
CA LEU A 56 10.96 -3.40 7.64
C LEU A 56 12.34 -2.78 7.46
N ILE A 57 12.60 -1.65 8.13
CA ILE A 57 13.88 -0.94 8.04
C ILE A 57 14.43 -0.62 9.43
N GLY A 58 15.73 -0.37 9.52
CA GLY A 58 16.42 -0.15 10.79
C GLY A 58 16.81 -1.46 11.49
N PRO A 59 17.46 -1.37 12.66
CA PRO A 59 17.97 -2.54 13.38
C PRO A 59 16.84 -3.41 13.95
N GLU A 60 16.97 -4.74 13.87
CA GLU A 60 15.93 -5.70 14.30
C GLU A 60 15.69 -5.70 15.82
N ASP A 61 16.66 -5.24 16.62
CA ASP A 61 16.57 -5.07 18.07
C ASP A 61 16.13 -3.66 18.51
N GLY A 62 15.86 -2.77 17.55
CA GLY A 62 15.38 -1.42 17.79
C GLY A 62 13.96 -1.38 18.33
N GLN A 63 13.59 -0.27 19.01
CA GLN A 63 12.20 -0.06 19.43
C GLN A 63 11.28 0.00 18.20
N HIS A 64 10.20 -0.77 18.23
CA HIS A 64 9.23 -0.86 17.14
C HIS A 64 8.47 0.46 16.92
N ILE A 65 8.38 0.88 15.66
CA ILE A 65 7.51 1.98 15.21
C ILE A 65 6.75 1.50 13.97
N VAL A 66 5.45 1.77 13.93
CA VAL A 66 4.63 1.55 12.73
C VAL A 66 4.25 2.90 12.11
N LEU A 67 4.54 3.08 10.82
CA LEU A 67 4.12 4.24 10.04
C LEU A 67 2.93 3.88 9.16
N ILE A 68 1.78 4.50 9.46
CA ILE A 68 0.51 4.32 8.74
C ILE A 68 0.26 5.56 7.89
N HIS A 69 0.14 5.41 6.57
CA HIS A 69 -0.18 6.53 5.69
C HIS A 69 -1.69 6.82 5.64
N GLY A 70 -2.08 7.96 5.04
CA GLY A 70 -3.48 8.36 4.88
C GLY A 70 -4.10 7.95 3.53
N LEU A 71 -5.31 8.43 3.24
CA LEU A 71 -6.11 7.99 2.09
C LEU A 71 -5.41 8.16 0.72
N SER A 72 -4.81 9.33 0.46
CA SER A 72 -4.46 9.73 -0.93
C SER A 72 -3.03 9.43 -1.34
N ILE A 73 -2.13 9.18 -0.39
CA ILE A 73 -0.70 9.01 -0.65
C ILE A 73 -0.23 7.73 0.06
N PRO A 74 0.31 6.74 -0.69
CA PRO A 74 0.87 5.51 -0.12
C PRO A 74 2.09 5.75 0.78
N ALA A 75 2.80 4.68 1.18
CA ALA A 75 3.94 4.78 2.11
C ALA A 75 5.10 5.68 1.65
N ILE A 76 5.11 6.14 0.39
CA ILE A 76 6.05 7.17 -0.10
C ILE A 76 6.02 8.48 0.69
N VAL A 77 4.89 8.81 1.35
CA VAL A 77 4.81 10.00 2.21
C VAL A 77 5.88 10.00 3.32
N TRP A 78 6.38 8.82 3.69
CA TRP A 78 7.38 8.64 4.74
C TRP A 78 8.83 8.62 4.26
N LYS A 79 9.11 8.89 2.97
CA LYS A 79 10.44 8.74 2.38
C LYS A 79 11.54 9.53 3.11
N ASP A 80 11.18 10.67 3.69
CA ASP A 80 12.11 11.57 4.40
C ASP A 80 12.09 11.35 5.93
N VAL A 81 11.13 10.56 6.45
CA VAL A 81 10.94 10.31 7.89
C VAL A 81 11.47 8.94 8.29
N ALA A 82 11.14 7.91 7.52
CA ALA A 82 11.48 6.53 7.84
C ALA A 82 13.00 6.29 7.95
N PRO A 83 13.84 6.78 7.01
CA PRO A 83 15.28 6.62 7.12
C PRO A 83 15.87 7.31 8.35
N VAL A 84 15.29 8.45 8.76
CA VAL A 84 15.73 9.18 9.95
C VAL A 84 15.43 8.39 11.22
N LEU A 85 14.25 7.79 11.33
CA LEU A 85 13.90 6.90 12.45
C LEU A 85 14.80 5.66 12.48
N ALA A 86 14.99 5.00 11.34
CA ALA A 86 15.89 3.86 11.23
C ALA A 86 17.33 4.21 11.66
N SER A 87 17.86 5.37 11.23
CA SER A 87 19.20 5.85 11.62
C SER A 87 19.34 6.18 13.11
N ARG A 88 18.21 6.41 13.81
CA ARG A 88 18.15 6.66 15.25
C ARG A 88 17.98 5.38 16.07
N GLY A 89 18.01 4.21 15.44
CA GLY A 89 17.94 2.91 16.11
C GLY A 89 16.53 2.36 16.31
N TYR A 90 15.53 2.91 15.63
CA TYR A 90 14.17 2.34 15.64
C TYR A 90 14.03 1.25 14.58
N HIS A 91 13.27 0.20 14.89
CA HIS A 91 12.84 -0.79 13.91
C HIS A 91 11.48 -0.36 13.35
N VAL A 92 11.44 0.01 12.07
CA VAL A 92 10.30 0.72 11.50
C VAL A 92 9.57 -0.18 10.51
N LEU A 93 8.28 -0.43 10.76
CA LEU A 93 7.34 -1.07 9.85
C LEU A 93 6.58 0.00 9.06
N LEU A 94 6.62 -0.09 7.74
CA LEU A 94 5.78 0.70 6.84
C LEU A 94 5.02 -0.25 5.93
N TYR A 95 3.81 0.12 5.53
CA TYR A 95 3.03 -0.69 4.62
C TYR A 95 2.02 0.16 3.87
N ASP A 96 1.55 -0.38 2.74
CA ASP A 96 0.45 0.22 2.01
C ASP A 96 -0.90 -0.30 2.56
N LEU A 97 -1.79 0.60 2.93
CA LEU A 97 -3.18 0.27 3.26
C LEU A 97 -3.84 -0.44 2.06
N TYR A 98 -4.80 -1.32 2.31
CA TYR A 98 -5.61 -1.91 1.24
C TYR A 98 -6.16 -0.82 0.31
N GLY A 99 -6.18 -1.11 -0.99
CA GLY A 99 -6.58 -0.14 -2.02
C GLY A 99 -5.56 0.95 -2.34
N CYS A 100 -4.41 0.97 -1.68
CA CYS A 100 -3.33 1.92 -1.93
C CYS A 100 -2.05 1.22 -2.38
N GLY A 101 -1.29 1.89 -3.24
CA GLY A 101 0.05 1.45 -3.63
C GLY A 101 0.09 0.01 -4.14
N TYR A 102 0.95 -0.80 -3.56
CA TYR A 102 1.20 -2.18 -3.98
C TYR A 102 0.32 -3.22 -3.27
N SER A 103 -0.38 -2.84 -2.20
CA SER A 103 -1.36 -3.70 -1.53
C SER A 103 -2.59 -3.94 -2.40
N ASP A 104 -3.18 -5.13 -2.27
CA ASP A 104 -4.40 -5.48 -3.01
C ASP A 104 -5.60 -4.60 -2.60
N ALA A 105 -6.58 -4.46 -3.50
CA ALA A 105 -7.81 -3.69 -3.31
C ALA A 105 -9.05 -4.61 -3.21
N PRO A 106 -9.32 -5.20 -2.04
CA PRO A 106 -10.48 -6.07 -1.84
C PRO A 106 -11.80 -5.33 -2.09
N GLN A 107 -12.80 -6.07 -2.59
CA GLN A 107 -14.15 -5.56 -2.85
C GLN A 107 -15.00 -5.63 -1.56
N VAL A 108 -14.64 -4.79 -0.59
CA VAL A 108 -15.28 -4.67 0.73
C VAL A 108 -15.52 -3.20 1.09
N THR A 109 -16.25 -2.94 2.16
CA THR A 109 -16.37 -1.58 2.70
C THR A 109 -15.04 -1.12 3.29
N TYR A 110 -14.57 0.06 2.88
CA TYR A 110 -13.36 0.68 3.40
C TYR A 110 -13.72 1.51 4.63
N ASP A 111 -13.59 0.90 5.80
CA ASP A 111 -13.81 1.52 7.10
C ASP A 111 -12.57 1.39 8.00
N THR A 112 -12.65 1.98 9.19
CA THR A 112 -11.57 1.89 10.19
C THR A 112 -11.32 0.45 10.63
N THR A 113 -12.34 -0.41 10.61
CA THR A 113 -12.22 -1.82 10.99
C THR A 113 -11.32 -2.57 10.01
N LEU A 114 -11.53 -2.39 8.70
CA LEU A 114 -10.70 -2.98 7.65
C LEU A 114 -9.22 -2.66 7.87
N HIS A 115 -8.89 -1.38 8.04
CA HIS A 115 -7.50 -0.95 8.19
C HIS A 115 -6.89 -1.34 9.55
N THR A 116 -7.68 -1.36 10.61
CA THR A 116 -7.23 -1.84 11.93
C THR A 116 -6.94 -3.34 11.88
N THR A 117 -7.84 -4.14 11.29
CA THR A 117 -7.63 -5.58 11.09
C THR A 117 -6.43 -5.84 10.20
N GLN A 118 -6.25 -5.06 9.13
CA GLN A 118 -5.05 -5.13 8.28
C GLN A 118 -3.77 -4.96 9.09
N LEU A 119 -3.70 -3.91 9.93
CA LEU A 119 -2.56 -3.64 10.78
C LEU A 119 -2.27 -4.79 11.75
N VAL A 120 -3.29 -5.25 12.48
CA VAL A 120 -3.13 -6.33 13.47
C VAL A 120 -2.63 -7.61 12.82
N LEU A 121 -3.23 -8.00 11.69
CA LEU A 121 -2.83 -9.21 10.96
C LEU A 121 -1.42 -9.07 10.35
N LEU A 122 -1.05 -7.89 9.87
CA LEU A 122 0.31 -7.63 9.40
C LEU A 122 1.32 -7.74 10.55
N MET A 123 1.03 -7.14 11.70
CA MET A 123 1.90 -7.23 12.89
C MET A 123 2.09 -8.67 13.33
N GLN A 124 1.05 -9.48 13.34
CA GLN A 124 1.14 -10.93 13.60
C GLN A 124 2.00 -11.65 12.56
N CYS A 125 1.86 -11.29 11.28
CA CYS A 125 2.66 -11.88 10.20
C CYS A 125 4.16 -11.61 10.37
N VAL A 126 4.53 -10.40 10.82
CA VAL A 126 5.92 -10.01 11.12
C VAL A 126 6.36 -10.33 12.55
N LYS A 127 5.53 -11.02 13.33
CA LYS A 127 5.79 -11.46 14.72
C LYS A 127 5.97 -10.32 15.73
N TRP A 128 5.23 -9.22 15.56
CA TRP A 128 5.22 -8.05 16.45
C TRP A 128 4.03 -8.09 17.42
N ASP A 129 3.79 -9.26 18.02
CA ASP A 129 2.55 -9.61 18.71
C ASP A 129 2.40 -8.95 20.10
N ASN A 130 3.47 -8.33 20.62
CA ASN A 130 3.59 -7.83 22.01
C ASN A 130 4.27 -6.45 22.11
N ALA A 131 3.89 -5.49 21.27
CA ALA A 131 4.32 -4.10 21.43
C ALA A 131 3.54 -3.41 22.56
#